data_AF-A0A9D6FBC2-F1
#
_entry.id   AF-A0A9D6FBC2-F1
#
_cell.length_a   1.000
_cell.length_b   1.000
_cell.length_c   1.000
_cell.angle_alpha   90.00
_cell.angle_beta   90.00
_cell.angle_gamma   90.00
#
_symmetry.space_group_name_H-M   'P 1'
#
loop_
_entity.id
_entity.type
_entity.pdbx_description
1 polymer ?
#
loop_
_entity_poly.entity_id
_entity_poly.type
_entity_poly.pdbx_seq_one_letter_code
_entity_poly.pdbx_strand_id
1 'polypeptide(L)' 'MAERFGLDRSYLADVERGKRNVALVHLEIMAQGFGISIARLFSRL' A
#
# COMPACT_ATOMS: atom_id res chain seq x y z
N MET A 1 -5.32 -5.34 -8.51
CA MET A 1 -4.80 -4.50 -7.40
C MET A 1 -3.31 -4.28 -7.58
N ALA A 2 -2.48 -5.33 -7.51
CA ALA A 2 -1.03 -5.27 -7.64
C ALA A 2 -0.53 -4.49 -8.88
N GLU A 3 -0.99 -4.84 -10.08
CA GLU A 3 -0.61 -4.13 -11.33
C GLU A 3 -1.00 -2.65 -11.35
N ARG A 4 -2.13 -2.30 -10.69
CA ARG A 4 -2.62 -0.93 -10.64
C ARG A 4 -1.73 -0.02 -9.79
N PHE A 5 -0.93 -0.62 -8.92
CA PHE A 5 0.00 0.05 -8.02
C PHE A 5 1.46 -0.33 -8.30
N GLY A 6 1.75 -1.01 -9.41
CA GLY A 6 3.10 -1.46 -9.76
C GLY A 6 3.72 -2.45 -8.76
N LEU A 7 2.90 -3.14 -7.97
CA LEU A 7 3.35 -4.09 -6.95
C LEU A 7 3.57 -5.47 -7.56
N ASP A 8 4.57 -6.18 -7.04
CA ASP A 8 4.68 -7.62 -7.27
C ASP A 8 3.48 -8.35 -6.65
N ARG A 9 2.92 -9.30 -7.40
CA ARG A 9 1.71 -10.03 -7.00
C ARG A 9 1.97 -10.91 -5.78
N SER A 10 3.17 -11.48 -5.67
CA SER A 10 3.58 -12.32 -4.53
C SER A 10 3.80 -11.46 -3.29
N TYR A 11 4.38 -10.27 -3.46
CA TYR A 11 4.51 -9.28 -2.39
C TYR A 11 3.13 -8.90 -1.80
N LEU A 12 2.17 -8.55 -2.65
CA LEU A 12 0.81 -8.22 -2.19
C LEU A 12 0.17 -9.41 -1.45
N ALA A 13 0.35 -10.62 -1.97
CA ALA A 13 -0.21 -11.82 -1.39
C ALA A 13 0.45 -12.23 -0.05
N ASP A 14 1.72 -11.88 0.18
CA ASP A 14 2.39 -12.05 1.47
C ASP A 14 1.89 -11.03 2.51
N VAL A 15 1.66 -9.79 2.08
CA VAL A 15 1.07 -8.72 2.90
C VAL A 15 -0.35 -9.10 3.35
N GLU A 16 -1.21 -9.54 2.44
CA GLU A 16 -2.60 -9.92 2.76
C GLU A 16 -2.68 -11.11 3.72
N ARG A 17 -1.66 -11.99 3.71
CA ARG A 17 -1.53 -13.12 4.64
C ARG A 17 -0.85 -12.75 5.96
N GLY A 18 -0.46 -11.50 6.16
CA GLY A 18 0.25 -11.04 7.36
C GLY A 18 1.68 -11.56 7.48
N LYS A 19 2.26 -12.13 6.41
CA LYS A 19 3.64 -12.64 6.41
C LYS A 19 4.68 -11.52 6.33
N ARG A 20 4.27 -10.34 5.83
CA ARG A 20 5.12 -9.15 5.70
C ARG A 20 4.34 -7.89 6.02
N ASN A 21 5.03 -6.93 6.63
CA ASN A 21 4.51 -5.56 6.75
C ASN A 21 4.52 -4.86 5.40
N VAL A 22 3.54 -3.99 5.18
CA VAL A 22 3.53 -3.08 4.04
C VAL A 22 4.68 -2.08 4.17
N ALA A 23 5.45 -1.92 3.10
CA ALA A 23 6.50 -0.91 3.02
C ALA A 23 5.87 0.48 2.82
N LEU A 24 6.49 1.50 3.40
CA LEU A 24 5.99 2.88 3.35
C LEU A 24 5.78 3.40 1.93
N VAL A 25 6.65 3.03 0.99
CA VAL A 25 6.55 3.39 -0.44
C VAL A 25 5.25 2.88 -1.07
N HIS A 26 4.73 1.73 -0.65
CA HIS A 26 3.48 1.20 -1.18
C HIS A 26 2.26 1.91 -0.60
N LEU A 27 2.34 2.38 0.65
CA LEU A 27 1.31 3.25 1.23
C LEU A 27 1.28 4.61 0.55
N GLU A 28 2.44 5.13 0.17
CA GLU A 28 2.54 6.37 -0.63
C GLU A 28 1.88 6.21 -2.00
N ILE A 29 2.17 5.12 -2.71
CA ILE A 29 1.54 4.80 -4.00
C ILE A 29 0.01 4.68 -3.85
N MET A 30 -0.47 4.04 -2.79
CA MET A 30 -1.90 3.97 -2.50
C MET A 30 -2.51 5.35 -2.22
N ALA A 31 -1.85 6.17 -1.39
CA ALA A 31 -2.31 7.53 -1.09
C ALA A 31 -2.40 8.40 -2.35
N GLN A 32 -1.39 8.33 -3.23
CA GLN A 32 -1.40 8.99 -4.54
C GLN A 32 -2.55 8.49 -5.42
N GLY A 33 -2.78 7.17 -5.48
CA GLY A 33 -3.89 6.58 -6.23
C GLY A 33 -5.28 7.01 -5.72
N PHE A 34 -5.39 7.33 -4.44
CA PHE A 34 -6.60 7.90 -3.84
C PHE A 34 -6.68 9.43 -3.91
N GLY A 35 -5.64 10.12 -4.39
CA GLY A 35 -5.59 11.59 -4.44
C GLY A 35 -5.50 12.27 -3.08
N ILE A 36 -4.97 11.58 -2.06
CA ILE A 36 -4.80 12.11 -0.70
C ILE A 36 -3.32 12.11 -0.29
N SER A 37 -2.98 12.89 0.75
CA SER A 37 -1.65 12.82 1.35
C SER A 37 -1.47 11.53 2.16
N ILE A 38 -0.22 11.06 2.30
CA ILE A 38 0.08 9.92 3.18
C ILE A 38 -0.31 10.21 4.63
N ALA A 39 -0.15 11.45 5.12
CA ALA A 39 -0.62 11.85 6.44
C ALA A 39 -2.14 11.64 6.61
N ARG A 40 -2.93 11.88 5.56
CA ARG A 40 -4.38 11.64 5.59
C ARG A 40 -4.73 10.15 5.61
N LEU A 41 -3.93 9.30 4.93
CA LEU A 41 -4.05 7.84 5.01
C LEU A 41 -3.91 7.34 6.46
N PHE A 42 -3.06 7.98 7.26
CA PHE A 42 -2.78 7.64 8.65
C PHE A 42 -3.63 8.40 9.69
N SER A 43 -4.55 9.27 9.27
CA SER A 43 -5.25 10.20 10.17
C SER A 43 -6.20 9.60 11.22
N ARG A 44 -6.40 8.27 11.21
CA ARG A 44 -7.27 7.54 12.15
C ARG A 44 -6.53 6.48 12.98
N LEU A 45 -5.21 6.49 12.93
CA LEU A 45 -4.34 5.80 13.89
C LEU A 45 -4.03 6.75 15.05
#